data_AF-A0AAU4FFS5-F1
#
_entry.id   AF-A0AAU4FFS5-F1
#
_cell.length_a   1.000
_cell.length_b   1.000
_cell.length_c   1.000
_cell.angle_alpha   90.00
_cell.angle_beta   90.00
_cell.angle_gamma   90.00
#
_symmetry.space_group_name_H-M   'P 1'
#
loop_
_entity.id
_entity.type
_entity.pdbx_description
1 polymer ?
#
loop_
_entity_poly.entity_id
_entity_poly.type
_entity_poly.pdbx_seq_one_letter_code
_entity_poly.pdbx_strand_id
1 'polypeptide(L)'
;MGFGERARRVRDGRLAHGQRVAALCSCVRLYHPIGHRATLSFLAELAGPYQRHERALLDALAALEAGRAQWRSAGAAYADSRVKQKRLGRRVPADPPPGKTGHWYAATPDLSRRAAVHALKLWEPEHAAADEETRSLVRQCVATGGRLTGEQLDTVLRRRTRDEPYDVRWPMTLMASAAGAHRFGAN
;
A
#
# COMPACT_ATOMS: atom_id res chain seq x y z
N MET A 1 9.47 7.36 19.43
CA MET A 1 10.21 7.67 18.18
C MET A 1 9.28 7.62 16.98
N GLY A 2 9.31 8.64 16.12
CA GLY A 2 8.42 8.80 14.97
C GLY A 2 9.03 8.35 13.63
N PHE A 3 8.30 8.54 12.52
CA PHE A 3 8.81 8.27 11.16
C PHE A 3 9.92 9.25 10.78
N GLY A 4 9.71 10.57 10.96
CA GLY A 4 10.67 11.58 10.53
C GLY A 4 12.03 11.48 11.23
N GLU A 5 12.04 11.11 12.51
CA GLU A 5 13.26 10.86 13.26
C GLU A 5 14.08 9.70 12.66
N ARG A 6 13.41 8.59 12.31
CA ARG A 6 14.06 7.45 11.66
C ARG A 6 14.53 7.79 10.25
N ALA A 7 13.74 8.55 9.49
CA ALA A 7 14.12 9.04 8.18
C ALA A 7 15.37 9.94 8.23
N ARG A 8 15.55 10.74 9.28
CA ARG A 8 16.82 11.47 9.51
C ARG A 8 18.00 10.53 9.75
N ARG A 9 17.81 9.47 10.55
CA ARG A 9 18.85 8.45 10.77
C ARG A 9 19.25 7.70 9.50
N VAL A 10 18.32 7.46 8.58
CA VAL A 10 18.66 6.84 7.27
C VAL A 10 19.59 7.74 6.45
N ARG A 11 19.41 9.07 6.54
CA ARG A 11 20.24 10.07 5.84
C ARG A 11 21.56 10.37 6.53
N ASP A 12 21.71 9.97 7.78
CA ASP A 12 22.91 10.28 8.56
C ASP A 12 24.09 9.43 8.08
N GLY A 13 24.98 10.06 7.31
CA GLY A 13 26.20 9.44 6.79
C GLY A 13 27.23 9.08 7.86
N ARG A 14 27.07 9.54 9.11
CA ARG A 14 27.93 9.16 10.23
C ARG A 14 27.58 7.79 10.82
N LEU A 15 26.38 7.28 10.53
CA LEU A 15 25.94 5.98 11.01
C LEU A 15 26.43 4.86 10.08
N ALA A 16 26.74 3.71 10.68
CA ALA A 16 27.06 2.52 9.91
C ALA A 16 25.89 2.13 8.99
N HIS A 17 26.19 1.64 7.78
CA HIS A 17 25.16 1.32 6.78
C HIS A 17 24.04 0.41 7.33
N GLY A 18 24.40 -0.62 8.09
CA GLY A 18 23.42 -1.52 8.74
C GLY A 18 22.46 -0.80 9.70
N GLN A 19 22.92 0.22 10.43
CA GLN A 19 22.07 1.01 11.31
C GLN A 19 21.10 1.89 10.52
N ARG A 20 21.54 2.41 9.37
CA ARG A 20 20.70 3.19 8.44
C ARG A 20 19.64 2.29 7.80
N VAL A 21 20.00 1.06 7.40
CA VAL A 21 19.05 0.05 6.92
C VAL A 21 18.02 -0.31 8.00
N ALA A 22 18.45 -0.52 9.25
CA ALA A 22 17.53 -0.79 10.36
C ALA A 22 16.57 0.39 10.63
N ALA A 23 17.03 1.63 10.45
CA ALA A 23 16.18 2.80 10.52
C ALA A 23 15.14 2.82 9.38
N LEU A 24 15.51 2.45 8.15
CA LEU A 24 14.59 2.29 7.02
C LEU A 24 13.54 1.21 7.31
N CYS A 25 13.94 0.02 7.77
CA CYS A 25 13.00 -1.04 8.15
C CYS A 25 12.02 -0.56 9.22
N SER A 26 12.50 0.26 10.16
CA SER A 26 11.64 0.87 11.16
C SER A 26 10.69 1.93 10.59
N CYS A 27 11.08 2.69 9.56
CA CYS A 27 10.17 3.56 8.80
C CYS A 27 9.08 2.74 8.11
N VAL A 28 9.46 1.61 7.50
CA VAL A 28 8.51 0.69 6.86
C VAL A 28 7.53 0.13 7.90
N ARG A 29 7.98 -0.27 9.09
CA ARG A 29 7.09 -0.71 10.18
C ARG A 29 6.09 0.35 10.66
N LEU A 30 6.31 1.64 10.38
CA LEU A 30 5.38 2.72 10.74
C LEU A 30 4.43 3.14 9.60
N TYR A 31 4.66 2.65 8.38
CA TYR A 31 3.88 3.03 7.21
C TYR A 31 3.31 1.82 6.46
N HIS A 32 4.14 0.81 6.18
CA HIS A 32 3.82 -0.51 5.59
C HIS A 32 2.60 -0.50 4.65
N PRO A 33 2.62 0.32 3.59
CA PRO A 33 1.46 0.60 2.74
C PRO A 33 0.83 -0.66 2.16
N ILE A 34 1.64 -1.64 1.79
CA ILE A 34 1.23 -2.93 1.22
C ILE A 34 1.66 -4.10 2.12
N GLY A 35 1.79 -3.88 3.43
CA GLY A 35 2.34 -4.86 4.38
C GLY A 35 3.87 -4.81 4.48
N HIS A 36 4.42 -5.23 5.61
CA HIS A 36 5.84 -5.00 5.95
C HIS A 36 6.81 -5.69 4.97
N ARG A 37 6.66 -7.01 4.78
CA ARG A 37 7.52 -7.81 3.88
C ARG A 37 7.42 -7.34 2.43
N ALA A 38 6.20 -7.16 1.94
CA ALA A 38 5.97 -6.70 0.57
C ALA A 38 6.49 -5.29 0.33
N THR A 39 6.36 -4.38 1.31
CA THR A 39 6.94 -3.02 1.21
C THR A 39 8.47 -3.10 1.09
N LEU A 40 9.15 -3.88 1.94
CA LEU A 40 10.61 -4.03 1.88
C LEU A 40 11.10 -4.66 0.57
N SER A 41 10.39 -5.67 0.08
CA SER A 41 10.71 -6.33 -1.19
C SER A 41 10.46 -5.40 -2.38
N PHE A 42 9.35 -4.67 -2.38
CA PHE A 42 9.04 -3.70 -3.44
C PHE A 42 10.04 -2.53 -3.47
N LEU A 43 10.51 -2.06 -2.31
CA LEU A 43 11.56 -1.06 -2.24
C LEU A 43 12.88 -1.55 -2.86
N ALA A 44 13.21 -2.83 -2.68
CA ALA A 44 14.39 -3.43 -3.31
C ALA A 44 14.24 -3.54 -4.84
N GLU A 45 13.04 -3.85 -5.34
CA GLU A 45 12.76 -3.81 -6.79
C GLU A 45 12.85 -2.37 -7.34
N LEU A 46 12.30 -1.40 -6.60
CA LEU A 46 12.18 -0.02 -7.07
C LEU A 46 13.50 0.74 -7.06
N ALA A 47 14.28 0.61 -5.99
CA ALA A 47 15.49 1.38 -5.76
C ALA A 47 16.79 0.58 -5.95
N GLY A 48 16.68 -0.74 -6.13
CA GLY A 48 17.83 -1.65 -6.12
C GLY A 48 18.19 -2.14 -4.72
N PRO A 49 19.32 -2.86 -4.56
CA PRO A 49 19.69 -3.51 -3.30
C PRO A 49 20.19 -2.51 -2.24
N TYR A 50 19.23 -1.87 -1.57
CA TYR A 50 19.45 -0.85 -0.53
C TYR A 50 20.22 -1.34 0.70
N GLN A 51 20.33 -2.66 0.90
CA GLN A 51 21.12 -3.26 1.98
C GLN A 51 22.62 -3.22 1.70
N ARG A 52 23.02 -2.94 0.44
CA ARG A 52 24.40 -2.93 -0.02
C ARG A 52 24.83 -1.58 -0.59
N HIS A 53 23.88 -0.81 -1.13
CA HIS A 53 24.17 0.45 -1.79
C HIS A 53 23.49 1.62 -1.10
N GLU A 54 24.28 2.62 -0.73
CA GLU A 54 23.79 3.84 -0.09
C GLU A 54 22.82 4.61 -0.98
N ARG A 55 23.10 4.75 -2.28
CA ARG A 55 22.19 5.44 -3.20
C ARG A 55 20.81 4.78 -3.24
N ALA A 56 20.78 3.44 -3.37
CA ALA A 56 19.54 2.66 -3.33
C ALA A 56 18.80 2.83 -1.99
N LEU A 57 19.51 2.97 -0.87
CA LEU A 57 18.91 3.24 0.43
C LEU A 57 18.21 4.61 0.50
N LEU A 58 18.83 5.64 -0.05
CA LEU A 58 18.26 6.98 -0.11
C LEU A 58 17.08 7.05 -1.09
N ASP A 59 17.18 6.40 -2.24
CA ASP A 59 16.11 6.29 -3.24
C ASP A 59 14.89 5.54 -2.65
N ALA A 60 15.13 4.45 -1.90
CA ALA A 60 14.07 3.72 -1.20
C ALA A 60 13.37 4.58 -0.13
N LEU A 61 14.14 5.39 0.63
CA LEU A 61 13.58 6.32 1.60
C LEU A 61 12.72 7.39 0.91
N ALA A 62 13.22 7.97 -0.19
CA ALA A 62 12.51 8.99 -0.94
C ALA A 62 11.17 8.48 -1.47
N ALA A 63 11.13 7.26 -2.03
CA ALA A 63 9.88 6.63 -2.46
C ALA A 63 8.90 6.44 -1.29
N LEU A 64 9.39 6.03 -0.12
CA LEU A 64 8.57 5.83 1.07
C LEU A 64 7.98 7.15 1.60
N GLU A 65 8.78 8.22 1.60
CA GLU A 65 8.36 9.56 2.01
C GLU A 65 7.36 10.17 1.03
N ALA A 66 7.61 10.06 -0.28
CA ALA A 66 6.70 10.54 -1.30
C ALA A 66 5.32 9.88 -1.16
N GLY A 67 5.29 8.57 -0.89
CA GLY A 67 4.03 7.88 -0.69
C GLY A 67 3.36 8.23 0.64
N ARG A 68 4.14 8.35 1.72
CA ARG A 68 3.60 8.78 3.02
C ARG A 68 3.03 10.19 2.97
N ALA A 69 3.66 11.12 2.25
CA ALA A 69 3.16 12.49 2.09
C ALA A 69 1.78 12.50 1.43
N GLN A 70 1.58 11.66 0.41
CA GLN A 70 0.29 11.54 -0.26
C GLN A 70 -0.76 10.86 0.59
N TRP A 71 -0.39 9.82 1.34
CA TRP A 71 -1.29 9.23 2.32
C TRP A 71 -1.77 10.26 3.35
N ARG A 72 -0.87 11.12 3.85
CA ARG A 72 -1.24 12.22 4.75
C ARG A 72 -2.15 13.24 4.08
N SER A 73 -1.87 13.60 2.83
CA SER A 73 -2.70 14.52 2.04
C SER A 73 -4.11 13.96 1.83
N ALA A 74 -4.22 12.69 1.41
CA ALA A 74 -5.49 11.99 1.26
C ALA A 74 -6.26 11.91 2.59
N GLY A 75 -5.55 11.66 3.70
CA GLY A 75 -6.11 11.68 5.05
C GLY A 75 -6.68 13.04 5.45
N ALA A 76 -5.97 14.13 5.16
CA ALA A 76 -6.42 15.49 5.43
C ALA A 76 -7.65 15.85 4.57
N ALA A 77 -7.61 15.57 3.27
CA ALA A 77 -8.74 15.80 2.37
C ALA A 77 -10.00 15.04 2.80
N TYR A 78 -9.84 13.78 3.23
CA TYR A 78 -10.94 13.00 3.80
C TYR A 78 -11.50 13.65 5.07
N ALA A 79 -10.64 14.07 6.00
CA ALA A 79 -11.06 14.71 7.23
C ALA A 79 -11.85 16.01 6.96
N ASP A 80 -11.37 16.84 6.04
CA ASP A 80 -12.04 18.09 5.63
C ASP A 80 -13.40 17.81 4.99
N SER A 81 -13.47 16.84 4.09
CA SER A 81 -14.74 16.38 3.51
C SER A 81 -15.69 15.91 4.60
N ARG A 82 -15.23 15.10 5.56
CA ARG A 82 -16.06 14.63 6.67
C ARG A 82 -16.55 15.75 7.57
N VAL A 83 -15.77 16.80 7.81
CA VAL A 83 -16.24 17.98 8.55
C VAL A 83 -17.39 18.65 7.81
N LYS A 84 -17.28 18.86 6.49
CA LYS A 84 -18.35 19.44 5.66
C LYS A 84 -19.61 18.58 5.68
N GLN A 85 -19.46 17.26 5.46
CA GLN A 85 -20.58 16.32 5.47
C GLN A 85 -21.31 16.27 6.82
N LYS A 86 -20.57 16.30 7.94
CA LYS A 86 -21.16 16.37 9.29
C LYS A 86 -21.98 17.64 9.50
N ARG A 87 -21.51 18.80 9.00
CA ARG A 87 -22.26 20.07 9.07
C ARG A 87 -23.57 20.02 8.27
N LEU A 88 -23.59 19.28 7.17
CA LEU A 88 -24.79 19.03 6.36
C LEU A 88 -25.69 17.89 6.92
N GLY A 89 -25.47 17.44 8.15
CA GLY A 89 -26.24 16.36 8.79
C GLY A 89 -25.88 14.93 8.35
N ARG A 90 -24.95 14.76 7.41
CA ARG A 90 -24.53 13.44 6.88
C ARG A 90 -23.49 12.79 7.77
N ARG A 91 -23.97 12.10 8.82
CA ARG A 91 -23.12 11.47 9.84
C ARG A 91 -22.54 10.12 9.43
N VAL A 92 -23.15 9.40 8.49
CA VAL A 92 -22.59 8.17 7.91
C VAL A 92 -21.63 8.53 6.76
N PRO A 93 -20.37 8.06 6.77
CA PRO A 93 -19.46 8.26 5.63
C PRO A 93 -19.96 7.48 4.40
N ALA A 94 -19.99 8.13 3.23
CA ALA A 94 -20.20 7.42 1.96
C ALA A 94 -18.96 6.59 1.58
N ASP A 95 -17.78 7.17 1.77
CA ASP A 95 -16.51 6.50 1.55
C ASP A 95 -15.85 6.06 2.86
N PRO A 96 -15.21 4.88 2.87
CA PRO A 96 -14.39 4.48 4.00
C PRO A 96 -13.23 5.47 4.15
N PRO A 97 -12.75 5.72 5.39
CA PRO A 97 -11.57 6.53 5.59
C PRO A 97 -10.38 5.93 4.84
N PRO A 98 -9.44 6.76 4.36
CA PRO A 98 -8.14 6.27 3.89
C PRO A 98 -7.45 5.55 5.05
N GLY A 99 -7.56 4.22 5.10
CA GLY A 99 -7.34 3.45 6.32
C GLY A 99 -6.90 2.01 6.12
N LYS A 100 -5.90 1.65 6.93
CA LYS A 100 -5.28 0.34 7.24
C LYS A 100 -4.95 -0.59 6.06
N THR A 101 -3.71 -0.44 5.57
CA THR A 101 -2.90 -1.46 4.85
C THR A 101 -3.50 -2.06 3.57
N GLY A 102 -2.67 -2.24 2.55
CA GLY A 102 -3.07 -2.81 1.26
C GLY A 102 -3.18 -1.78 0.14
N HIS A 103 -2.69 -0.55 0.34
CA HIS A 103 -2.59 0.45 -0.72
C HIS A 103 -1.28 1.23 -0.61
N TRP A 104 -0.51 1.24 -1.69
CA TRP A 104 0.60 2.17 -1.86
C TRP A 104 0.07 3.49 -2.40
N TYR A 105 0.12 4.55 -1.59
CA TYR A 105 -0.17 5.89 -2.05
C TYR A 105 1.04 6.36 -2.85
N ALA A 106 0.93 6.51 -4.17
CA ALA A 106 1.96 7.08 -5.03
C ALA A 106 1.33 8.12 -5.97
N ALA A 107 2.16 9.07 -6.40
CA ALA A 107 1.69 10.21 -7.19
C ALA A 107 1.32 9.73 -8.59
N THR A 108 1.97 8.64 -9.00
CA THR A 108 1.75 7.91 -10.22
C THR A 108 0.89 6.67 -9.91
N PRO A 109 -0.34 6.58 -10.46
CA PRO A 109 -1.21 5.41 -10.28
C PRO A 109 -0.55 4.08 -10.70
N ASP A 110 0.35 4.12 -11.68
CA ASP A 110 1.09 2.95 -12.13
C ASP A 110 2.02 2.38 -11.06
N LEU A 111 2.62 3.24 -10.23
CA LEU A 111 3.47 2.77 -9.13
C LEU A 111 2.62 2.12 -8.03
N SER A 112 1.45 2.69 -7.71
CA SER A 112 0.49 2.08 -6.79
C SER A 112 0.03 0.71 -7.28
N ARG A 113 -0.26 0.59 -8.59
CA ARG A 113 -0.64 -0.69 -9.21
C ARG A 113 0.49 -1.71 -9.13
N ARG A 114 1.70 -1.33 -9.54
CA ARG A 114 2.89 -2.20 -9.46
C ARG A 114 3.13 -2.70 -8.04
N ALA A 115 3.03 -1.81 -7.05
CA ALA A 115 3.19 -2.15 -5.64
C ALA A 115 2.14 -3.18 -5.18
N ALA A 116 0.88 -3.00 -5.60
CA ALA A 116 -0.20 -3.93 -5.26
C ALA A 116 -0.01 -5.31 -5.90
N VAL A 117 0.33 -5.35 -7.19
CA VAL A 117 0.64 -6.60 -7.91
C VAL A 117 1.85 -7.30 -7.30
N HIS A 118 2.87 -6.55 -6.89
CA HIS A 118 4.04 -7.10 -6.21
C HIS A 118 3.69 -7.80 -4.89
N ALA A 119 2.84 -7.15 -4.08
CA ALA A 119 2.37 -7.74 -2.84
C ALA A 119 1.56 -9.03 -3.08
N LEU A 120 0.74 -9.07 -4.13
CA LEU A 120 -0.04 -10.26 -4.51
C LEU A 120 0.87 -11.43 -4.94
N LYS A 121 1.96 -11.16 -5.67
CA LYS A 121 2.94 -12.19 -6.05
C LYS A 121 3.61 -12.83 -4.83
N LEU A 122 3.86 -12.06 -3.78
CA LEU A 122 4.44 -12.59 -2.54
C LEU A 122 3.41 -13.35 -1.69
N TRP A 123 2.14 -12.97 -1.78
CA TRP A 123 1.06 -13.56 -1.00
C TRP A 123 0.67 -14.96 -1.48
N GLU A 124 0.58 -15.18 -2.80
CA GLU A 124 0.13 -16.47 -3.37
C GLU A 124 0.88 -17.71 -2.83
N PRO A 125 2.23 -17.74 -2.78
CA PRO A 125 2.93 -18.91 -2.27
C PRO A 125 2.78 -19.10 -0.75
N GLU A 126 2.55 -18.02 0.01
CA GLU A 126 2.41 -18.06 1.47
C GLU A 126 1.03 -18.55 1.93
N HIS A 127 0.02 -18.48 1.05
CA HIS A 127 -1.38 -18.72 1.40
C HIS A 127 -1.97 -19.88 0.60
N ALA A 128 -1.25 -21.01 0.57
CA ALA A 128 -1.71 -22.23 -0.09
C ALA A 128 -3.05 -22.77 0.45
N ALA A 129 -3.40 -22.43 1.70
CA ALA A 129 -4.64 -22.80 2.36
C ALA A 129 -5.82 -21.84 2.08
N ALA A 130 -5.61 -20.75 1.34
CA ALA A 130 -6.70 -19.85 0.93
C ALA A 130 -7.64 -20.54 -0.07
N ASP A 131 -8.89 -20.06 -0.15
CA ASP A 131 -9.88 -20.61 -1.07
C ASP A 131 -9.45 -20.46 -2.54
N GLU A 132 -9.77 -21.46 -3.36
CA GLU A 132 -9.33 -21.52 -4.76
C GLU A 132 -9.87 -20.34 -5.59
N GLU A 133 -11.06 -19.82 -5.27
CA GLU A 133 -11.61 -18.65 -5.94
C GLU A 133 -10.75 -17.40 -5.69
N THR A 134 -10.37 -17.13 -4.43
CA THR A 134 -9.43 -16.06 -4.09
C THR A 134 -8.10 -16.23 -4.81
N ARG A 135 -7.54 -17.45 -4.80
CA ARG A 135 -6.26 -17.73 -5.48
C ARG A 135 -6.36 -17.53 -6.99
N SER A 136 -7.46 -17.95 -7.61
CA SER A 136 -7.72 -17.75 -9.04
C SER A 136 -7.81 -16.27 -9.40
N LEU A 137 -8.55 -15.47 -8.62
CA LEU A 137 -8.63 -14.01 -8.80
C LEU A 137 -7.26 -13.33 -8.65
N VAL A 138 -6.47 -13.75 -7.66
CA VAL A 138 -5.11 -13.23 -7.45
C VAL A 138 -4.20 -13.57 -8.64
N ARG A 139 -4.21 -14.82 -9.11
CA ARG A 139 -3.43 -15.24 -10.29
C ARG A 139 -3.81 -14.46 -11.53
N GLN A 140 -5.10 -14.27 -11.78
CA GLN A 140 -5.61 -13.48 -12.90
C GLN A 140 -5.16 -12.02 -12.78
N CYS A 141 -5.31 -11.41 -11.61
CA CYS A 141 -4.84 -10.04 -11.34
C CYS A 141 -3.33 -9.89 -11.58
N VAL A 142 -2.52 -10.86 -11.13
CA VAL A 142 -1.07 -10.87 -11.33
C VAL A 142 -0.71 -11.03 -12.81
N ALA A 143 -1.37 -11.95 -13.52
CA ALA A 143 -1.14 -12.23 -14.94
C ALA A 143 -1.46 -11.02 -15.84
N THR A 144 -2.48 -10.24 -15.50
CA THR A 144 -2.88 -9.04 -16.25
C THR A 144 -2.17 -7.76 -15.79
N GLY A 145 -1.24 -7.87 -14.84
CA GLY A 145 -0.52 -6.70 -14.29
C GLY A 145 -1.43 -5.74 -13.51
N GLY A 146 -2.48 -6.26 -12.87
CA GLY A 146 -3.40 -5.50 -12.04
C GLY A 146 -4.67 -5.04 -12.76
N ARG A 147 -4.93 -5.51 -13.98
CA ARG A 147 -6.12 -5.15 -14.76
C ARG A 147 -7.19 -6.22 -14.58
N LEU A 148 -8.28 -5.87 -13.92
CA LEU A 148 -9.45 -6.73 -13.76
C LEU A 148 -10.56 -6.28 -14.69
N THR A 149 -11.37 -7.22 -15.18
CA THR A 149 -12.64 -6.94 -15.86
C THR A 149 -13.64 -6.34 -14.88
N GLY A 150 -14.72 -5.73 -15.38
CA GLY A 150 -15.78 -5.17 -14.52
C GLY A 150 -16.38 -6.23 -13.58
N GLU A 151 -16.69 -7.41 -14.11
CA GLU A 151 -17.24 -8.53 -13.33
C GLU A 151 -16.28 -9.04 -12.24
N GLN A 152 -14.99 -9.13 -12.56
CA GLN A 152 -13.94 -9.50 -11.60
C GLN A 152 -13.82 -8.44 -10.51
N LEU A 153 -13.83 -7.16 -10.88
CA LEU A 153 -13.73 -6.05 -9.93
C LEU A 153 -14.94 -6.01 -9.00
N ASP A 154 -16.15 -6.18 -9.52
CA ASP A 154 -17.37 -6.25 -8.71
C ASP A 154 -17.32 -7.41 -7.71
N THR A 155 -16.80 -8.56 -8.14
CA THR A 155 -16.62 -9.72 -7.27
C THR A 155 -15.61 -9.41 -6.15
N VAL A 156 -14.48 -8.80 -6.48
CA VAL A 156 -13.48 -8.35 -5.50
C VAL A 156 -14.06 -7.35 -4.49
N LEU A 157 -14.84 -6.37 -4.96
CA LEU A 157 -15.45 -5.34 -4.09
C LEU A 157 -16.53 -5.93 -3.17
N ARG A 158 -17.35 -6.87 -3.68
CA ARG A 158 -18.32 -7.60 -2.85
C ARG A 158 -17.64 -8.42 -1.76
N ARG A 159 -16.57 -9.16 -2.09
CA ARG A 159 -15.84 -9.96 -1.10
C ARG A 159 -15.09 -9.09 -0.09
N ARG A 160 -14.58 -7.93 -0.51
CA ARG A 160 -13.92 -6.96 0.39
C ARG A 160 -14.84 -6.40 1.48
N THR A 161 -16.14 -6.29 1.21
CA THR A 161 -17.13 -5.69 2.14
C THR A 161 -17.80 -6.70 3.06
N ARG A 162 -17.64 -8.00 2.80
CA ARG A 162 -18.07 -9.07 3.70
C ARG A 162 -17.14 -9.15 4.92
N ASP A 163 -17.66 -9.70 6.01
CA ASP A 163 -16.90 -9.98 7.24
C ASP A 163 -16.00 -11.21 7.06
N GLU A 164 -15.17 -11.17 6.01
CA GLU A 164 -14.26 -12.24 5.64
C GLU A 164 -13.01 -12.23 6.52
N PRO A 165 -12.37 -13.38 6.73
CA PRO A 165 -11.08 -13.47 7.41
C PRO A 165 -10.03 -12.52 6.80
N TYR A 166 -9.08 -12.07 7.62
CA TYR A 166 -8.03 -11.16 7.19
C TYR A 166 -7.27 -11.65 5.95
N ASP A 167 -7.03 -12.96 5.86
CA ASP A 167 -6.31 -13.62 4.77
C ASP A 167 -7.02 -13.52 3.42
N VAL A 168 -8.35 -13.31 3.43
CA VAL A 168 -9.16 -13.05 2.23
C VAL A 168 -9.31 -11.55 1.99
N ARG A 169 -9.51 -10.75 3.05
CA ARG A 169 -9.75 -9.31 2.92
C ARG A 169 -8.54 -8.53 2.42
N TRP A 170 -7.34 -8.96 2.80
CA TRP A 170 -6.08 -8.32 2.42
C TRP A 170 -5.78 -8.41 0.91
N PRO A 171 -5.78 -9.60 0.26
CA PRO A 171 -5.58 -9.69 -1.19
C PRO A 171 -6.70 -8.99 -1.98
N MET A 172 -7.95 -9.01 -1.50
CA MET A 172 -9.04 -8.24 -2.14
C MET A 172 -8.79 -6.72 -2.13
N THR A 173 -8.22 -6.20 -1.03
CA THR A 173 -7.84 -4.78 -0.94
C THR A 173 -6.71 -4.42 -1.90
N LEU A 174 -5.74 -5.32 -2.09
CA LEU A 174 -4.66 -5.14 -3.06
C LEU A 174 -5.17 -5.24 -4.51
N MET A 175 -6.07 -6.17 -4.81
CA MET A 175 -6.67 -6.28 -6.14
C MET A 175 -7.48 -5.04 -6.50
N ALA A 176 -8.29 -4.53 -5.57
CA ALA A 176 -9.00 -3.25 -5.75
C ALA A 176 -8.03 -2.07 -5.94
N SER A 177 -6.89 -2.08 -5.23
CA SER A 177 -5.82 -1.10 -5.41
C SER A 177 -5.15 -1.18 -6.77
N ALA A 178 -4.85 -2.39 -7.25
CA ALA A 178 -4.23 -2.63 -8.55
C ALA A 178 -5.14 -2.16 -9.70
N ALA A 179 -6.44 -2.45 -9.59
CA ALA A 179 -7.46 -2.03 -10.55
C ALA A 179 -7.74 -0.51 -10.53
N GLY A 180 -7.18 0.24 -9.58
CA GLY A 180 -7.40 1.68 -9.46
C GLY A 180 -8.77 2.05 -8.88
N ALA A 181 -9.45 1.12 -8.19
CA ALA A 181 -10.74 1.36 -7.56
C ALA A 181 -10.66 2.28 -6.33
N HIS A 182 -9.47 2.70 -5.92
CA HIS A 182 -9.27 3.86 -5.04
C HIS A 182 -9.29 5.17 -5.85
N ARG A 183 -10.35 5.40 -6.62
CA ARG A 183 -10.64 6.76 -7.08
C ARG A 183 -11.18 7.53 -5.90
N PHE A 184 -10.28 8.16 -5.14
CA PHE A 184 -10.66 9.28 -4.30
C PHE A 184 -11.27 10.33 -5.23
N GLY A 185 -12.55 10.63 -5.02
CA GLY A 185 -13.35 11.44 -5.92
C GLY A 185 -12.66 12.77 -6.24
N ALA A 186 -12.28 12.93 -7.50
CA ALA A 186 -12.29 14.24 -8.14
C ALA A 186 -13.72 14.46 -8.63
N ASN A 187 -14.48 15.22 -7.87
CA ASN A 187 -15.63 15.98 -8.33
C ASN A 187 -15.56 17.35 -7.65
#